data_AF-A0A964MBG7-F1
#
_entry.id   AF-A0A964MBG7-F1
#
_cell.length_a   1.000
_cell.length_b   1.000
_cell.length_c   1.000
_cell.angle_alpha   90.00
_cell.angle_beta   90.00
_cell.angle_gamma   90.00
#
_symmetry.space_group_name_H-M   'P 1'
#
loop_
_entity.id
_entity.type
_entity.pdbx_description
1 polymer ?
#
loop_
_entity_poly.entity_id
_entity_poly.type
_entity_poly.pdbx_seq_one_letter_code
_entity_poly.pdbx_strand_id
1 'polypeptide(L)'
;MITKGIVKKGEYYDSVTLMLAAKRLGGLPGVIDSAVVMGTAENRAILVASGLLLAEFEHSIDSDLLVAVRAEDEQAADAAIAGAGDALKSLRTRPGNAAGALPRGWDQALAMLPGANLAMVSVAGRYAGGLALQALQQGLHVMLFSDNVPLEQEIDLKRYAAERGLLVMGPDCGTAIINGAPLA
;
A
#
# COMPACT_ATOMS: atom_id res chain seq x y z
N MET A 1 8.63 19.01 20.24
CA MET A 1 7.89 17.96 19.52
C MET A 1 6.57 18.53 19.05
N ILE A 2 6.29 18.44 17.75
CA ILE A 2 5.08 18.95 17.11
C ILE A 2 4.56 17.90 16.12
N THR A 3 3.24 17.79 15.99
CA THR A 3 2.60 16.94 14.97
C THR A 3 1.89 17.84 13.96
N LYS A 4 2.21 17.69 12.68
CA LYS A 4 1.54 18.36 11.56
C LYS A 4 0.98 17.31 10.61
N GLY A 5 -0.03 17.70 9.85
CA GLY A 5 -0.61 16.83 8.85
C GLY A 5 -1.31 17.58 7.74
N ILE A 6 -1.70 16.83 6.72
CA ILE A 6 -2.47 17.32 5.59
C ILE A 6 -3.44 16.24 5.12
N VAL A 7 -4.58 16.69 4.59
CA VAL A 7 -5.57 15.86 3.88
C VAL A 7 -5.51 16.18 2.40
N LYS A 8 -5.34 15.16 1.56
CA LYS A 8 -5.39 15.28 0.10
C LYS A 8 -6.57 14.52 -0.46
N LYS A 9 -7.39 15.20 -1.26
CA LYS A 9 -8.59 14.64 -1.88
C LYS A 9 -8.31 14.20 -3.31
N GLY A 10 -8.95 13.12 -3.75
CA GLY A 10 -8.90 12.67 -5.15
C GLY A 10 -7.59 12.00 -5.59
N GLU A 11 -6.70 11.71 -4.65
CA GLU A 11 -5.49 10.92 -4.91
C GLU A 11 -5.62 9.53 -4.28
N TYR A 12 -5.48 8.48 -5.10
CA TYR A 12 -5.46 7.10 -4.62
C TYR A 12 -4.07 6.48 -4.82
N TYR A 13 -3.60 5.82 -3.78
CA TYR A 13 -2.38 5.01 -3.74
C TYR A 13 -2.68 3.68 -3.06
N ASP A 14 -2.00 2.62 -3.49
CA ASP A 14 -2.08 1.32 -2.85
C ASP A 14 -1.31 1.32 -1.51
N SER A 15 -1.63 0.38 -0.62
CA SER A 15 -1.10 0.40 0.76
C SER A 15 0.42 0.26 0.85
N VAL A 16 1.06 -0.44 -0.11
CA VAL A 16 2.53 -0.60 -0.12
C VAL A 16 3.19 0.73 -0.49
N THR A 17 2.65 1.43 -1.50
CA THR A 17 3.13 2.78 -1.85
C THR A 17 3.03 3.74 -0.66
N LEU A 18 1.92 3.69 0.08
CA LEU A 18 1.71 4.50 1.27
C LEU A 18 2.71 4.16 2.39
N MET A 19 2.93 2.88 2.67
CA MET A 19 3.92 2.41 3.65
C MET A 19 5.34 2.86 3.30
N LEU A 20 5.73 2.76 2.03
CA LEU A 20 7.04 3.20 1.56
C LEU A 20 7.19 4.73 1.66
N ALA A 21 6.12 5.48 1.39
CA ALA A 21 6.12 6.94 1.56
C ALA A 21 6.29 7.32 3.04
N ALA A 22 5.54 6.69 3.95
CA ALA A 22 5.68 6.88 5.39
C ALA A 22 7.11 6.57 5.85
N LYS A 23 7.67 5.41 5.46
CA LYS A 23 9.06 5.07 5.80
C LYS A 23 10.08 6.11 5.30
N ARG A 24 9.87 6.66 4.11
CA ARG A 24 10.74 7.72 3.57
C ARG A 24 10.64 9.02 4.37
N LEU A 25 9.43 9.41 4.76
CA LEU A 25 9.22 10.60 5.59
C LEU A 25 9.82 10.42 7.00
N GLY A 26 9.61 9.26 7.61
CA GLY A 26 10.20 8.90 8.90
C GLY A 26 11.72 8.85 8.92
N GLY A 27 12.36 8.72 7.75
CA GLY A 27 13.82 8.78 7.61
C GLY A 27 14.40 10.18 7.45
N LEU A 28 13.57 11.24 7.44
CA LEU A 28 14.05 12.62 7.31
C LEU A 28 14.63 13.13 8.64
N PRO A 29 15.67 13.99 8.61
CA PRO A 29 16.22 14.58 9.83
C PRO A 29 15.17 15.31 10.66
N GLY A 30 15.15 15.03 11.97
CA GLY A 30 14.21 15.63 12.92
C GLY A 30 12.80 15.05 12.89
N VAL A 31 12.49 14.08 12.03
CA VAL A 31 11.23 13.35 12.06
C VAL A 31 11.32 12.21 13.08
N ILE A 32 10.37 12.18 14.01
CA ILE A 32 10.26 11.16 15.06
C ILE A 32 9.37 10.03 14.60
N ASP A 33 8.26 10.36 13.95
CA ASP A 33 7.28 9.40 13.47
C ASP A 33 6.47 9.98 12.30
N SER A 34 5.97 9.12 11.42
CA SER A 34 5.16 9.56 10.29
C SER A 34 4.20 8.47 9.84
N ALA A 35 3.02 8.88 9.39
CA ALA A 35 2.03 8.01 8.79
C ALA A 35 1.54 8.62 7.47
N VAL A 36 1.35 7.76 6.48
CA VAL A 36 0.72 8.08 5.21
C VAL A 36 -0.29 6.97 4.97
N VAL A 37 -1.58 7.29 4.99
CA VAL A 37 -2.67 6.29 4.96
C VAL A 37 -3.88 6.82 4.19
N MET A 38 -4.73 5.92 3.71
CA MET A 38 -6.07 6.31 3.26
C MET A 38 -6.99 6.58 4.46
N GLY A 39 -7.97 7.45 4.33
CA GLY A 39 -8.91 7.86 5.38
C GLY A 39 -9.98 6.82 5.68
N THR A 40 -9.65 5.53 5.70
CA THR A 40 -10.57 4.48 6.15
C THR A 40 -10.69 4.50 7.69
N ALA A 41 -11.74 3.87 8.23
CA ALA A 41 -11.95 3.81 9.67
C ALA A 41 -10.80 3.10 10.40
N GLU A 42 -10.28 2.04 9.81
CA GLU A 42 -9.19 1.20 10.34
C GLU A 42 -7.88 2.00 10.38
N ASN A 43 -7.56 2.69 9.28
CA ASN A 43 -6.38 3.53 9.20
C ASN A 43 -6.45 4.71 10.19
N ARG A 44 -7.63 5.31 10.39
CA ARG A 44 -7.82 6.32 11.46
C ARG A 44 -7.60 5.71 12.85
N ALA A 45 -8.07 4.50 13.11
CA ALA A 45 -7.82 3.82 14.38
C ALA A 45 -6.32 3.57 14.61
N ILE A 46 -5.56 3.25 13.55
CA ILE A 46 -4.09 3.16 13.59
C ILE A 46 -3.47 4.51 13.96
N LEU A 47 -3.94 5.62 13.38
CA LEU A 47 -3.47 6.97 13.73
C LEU A 47 -3.79 7.34 15.19
N VAL A 48 -4.92 6.91 15.73
CA VAL A 48 -5.24 7.08 17.15
C VAL A 48 -4.24 6.33 18.01
N ALA A 49 -4.01 5.05 17.71
CA ALA A 49 -3.10 4.20 18.47
C ALA A 49 -1.64 4.70 18.44
N SER A 50 -1.19 5.29 17.34
CA SER A 50 0.15 5.88 17.22
C SER A 50 0.25 7.31 17.76
N GLY A 51 -0.86 7.94 18.13
CA GLY A 51 -0.89 9.34 18.56
C GLY A 51 -0.58 10.32 17.41
N LEU A 52 -0.93 9.95 16.19
CA LEU A 52 -0.78 10.75 14.97
C LEU A 52 -2.13 11.22 14.38
N LEU A 53 -3.26 10.91 15.03
CA LEU A 53 -4.55 11.45 14.61
C LEU A 53 -4.63 12.95 14.90
N LEU A 54 -4.96 13.74 13.88
CA LEU A 54 -5.23 15.17 13.98
C LEU A 54 -6.73 15.43 13.83
N ALA A 55 -7.23 16.53 14.39
CA ALA A 55 -8.64 16.90 14.34
C ALA A 55 -9.17 16.98 12.89
N GLU A 56 -8.35 17.46 11.96
CA GLU A 56 -8.67 17.53 10.52
C GLU A 56 -8.88 16.15 9.85
N PHE A 57 -8.41 15.06 10.48
CA PHE A 57 -8.57 13.70 9.95
C PHE A 57 -9.89 13.04 10.38
N GLU A 58 -10.54 13.52 11.44
CA GLU A 58 -11.77 12.91 11.97
C GLU A 58 -12.91 12.88 10.95
N HIS A 59 -12.94 13.86 10.06
CA HIS A 59 -13.98 14.02 9.03
C HIS A 59 -13.52 13.56 7.63
N SER A 60 -12.41 12.84 7.54
CA SER A 60 -11.94 12.26 6.29
C SER A 60 -12.84 11.12 5.80
N ILE A 61 -12.97 11.00 4.48
CA ILE A 61 -13.62 9.84 3.85
C ILE A 61 -12.58 8.80 3.43
N ASP A 62 -13.03 7.58 3.13
CA ASP A 62 -12.15 6.45 2.77
C ASP A 62 -11.17 6.74 1.62
N SER A 63 -11.55 7.64 0.71
CA SER A 63 -10.72 8.03 -0.45
C SER A 63 -9.80 9.22 -0.19
N ASP A 64 -9.83 9.82 1.00
CA ASP A 64 -8.93 10.90 1.36
C ASP A 64 -7.57 10.33 1.76
N LEU A 65 -6.49 10.93 1.27
CA LEU A 65 -5.14 10.60 1.67
C LEU A 65 -4.75 11.46 2.89
N LEU A 66 -4.35 10.80 3.97
CA LEU A 66 -3.92 11.42 5.22
C LEU A 66 -2.41 11.30 5.36
N VAL A 67 -1.74 12.41 5.60
CA VAL A 67 -0.31 12.45 5.92
C VAL A 67 -0.14 13.09 7.28
N ALA A 68 0.49 12.39 8.21
CA ALA A 68 0.79 12.86 9.55
C ALA A 68 2.30 12.75 9.81
N VAL A 69 2.90 13.78 10.37
CA VAL A 69 4.32 13.80 10.74
C VAL A 69 4.47 14.38 12.13
N ARG A 70 5.13 13.63 13.01
CA ARG A 70 5.58 14.10 14.32
C ARG A 70 7.09 14.33 14.25
N ALA A 71 7.52 15.53 14.60
CA ALA A 71 8.91 15.97 14.48
C ALA A 71 9.40 16.67 15.76
N GLU A 72 10.72 16.84 15.87
CA GLU A 72 11.37 17.53 16.98
C GLU A 72 10.94 19.00 17.07
N ASP A 73 10.92 19.68 15.91
CA ASP A 73 10.58 21.09 15.74
C ASP A 73 9.69 21.35 14.52
N GLU A 74 9.25 22.61 14.38
CA GLU A 74 8.33 23.04 13.33
C GLU A 74 8.97 23.00 11.93
N GLN A 75 10.26 23.29 11.83
CA GLN A 75 10.98 23.31 10.55
C GLN A 75 11.09 21.90 9.96
N ALA A 76 11.40 20.90 10.79
CA ALA A 76 11.46 19.51 10.39
C ALA A 76 10.07 18.99 9.96
N ALA A 77 9.01 19.35 10.70
CA ALA A 77 7.64 18.99 10.34
C ALA A 77 7.23 19.58 8.98
N ASP A 78 7.49 20.87 8.74
CA ASP A 78 7.14 21.53 7.47
C ASP A 78 7.92 20.98 6.29
N ALA A 79 9.22 20.70 6.47
CA ALA A 79 10.04 20.07 5.44
C ALA A 79 9.51 18.68 5.06
N ALA A 80 9.11 17.87 6.04
CA ALA A 80 8.55 16.54 5.79
C ALA A 80 7.18 16.60 5.09
N ILE A 81 6.29 17.50 5.52
CA ILE A 81 4.98 17.70 4.88
C ILE A 81 5.14 18.18 3.44
N ALA A 82 6.06 19.12 3.18
CA ALA A 82 6.38 19.58 1.83
C ALA A 82 6.92 18.43 0.95
N GLY A 83 7.76 17.56 1.52
CA GLY A 83 8.33 16.40 0.83
C GLY A 83 7.36 15.25 0.58
N ALA A 84 6.20 15.20 1.26
CA ALA A 84 5.26 14.09 1.16
C ALA A 84 4.70 13.89 -0.26
N GLY A 85 4.40 14.98 -0.96
CA GLY A 85 3.93 14.92 -2.35
C GLY A 85 4.96 14.28 -3.29
N ASP A 86 6.23 14.64 -3.14
CA ASP A 86 7.32 14.12 -3.96
C ASP A 86 7.67 12.68 -3.60
N ALA A 87 7.58 12.32 -2.31
CA ALA A 87 7.73 10.94 -1.86
C ALA A 87 6.72 10.02 -2.56
N LEU A 88 5.44 10.39 -2.60
CA LEU A 88 4.38 9.63 -3.26
C LEU A 88 4.53 9.57 -4.78
N LYS A 89 4.81 10.70 -5.43
CA LYS A 89 4.99 10.77 -6.88
C LYS A 89 6.18 9.95 -7.36
N SER A 90 7.31 10.04 -6.66
CA SER A 90 8.53 9.31 -7.04
C SER A 90 8.42 7.81 -6.84
N LEU A 91 7.55 7.34 -5.93
CA LEU A 91 7.24 5.92 -5.76
C LEU A 91 6.34 5.41 -6.90
N ARG A 92 5.40 6.23 -7.39
CA ARG A 92 4.66 5.94 -8.63
C ARG A 92 5.56 5.85 -9.86
N THR A 93 6.67 6.57 -9.89
CA THR A 93 7.59 6.60 -11.03
C THR A 93 8.81 5.71 -10.86
N ARG A 94 8.93 4.92 -9.79
CA ARG A 94 10.11 4.05 -9.60
C ARG A 94 10.14 2.99 -10.70
N PRO A 95 11.14 3.04 -11.60
CA PRO A 95 11.30 2.06 -12.64
C PRO A 95 12.06 0.87 -12.05
N GLY A 96 11.37 -0.23 -11.82
CA GLY A 96 12.00 -1.53 -12.02
C GLY A 96 12.30 -1.69 -13.51
N ASN A 97 13.43 -1.17 -13.99
CA ASN A 97 14.01 -1.43 -15.32
C ASN A 97 13.14 -1.27 -16.59
N ALA A 98 12.05 -0.51 -16.59
CA ALA A 98 11.40 -0.12 -17.83
C ALA A 98 10.96 1.34 -17.77
N ALA A 99 11.61 2.19 -18.56
CA ALA A 99 11.11 3.52 -18.94
C ALA A 99 9.89 3.41 -19.90
N GLY A 100 8.98 2.48 -19.61
CA GLY A 100 7.81 2.15 -20.40
C GLY A 100 6.52 2.50 -19.65
N ALA A 101 5.44 2.69 -20.41
CA ALA A 101 4.12 2.89 -19.82
C ALA A 101 3.74 1.69 -18.93
N LEU A 102 3.16 1.95 -17.76
CA LEU A 102 2.61 0.91 -16.90
C LEU A 102 1.52 0.12 -17.63
N PRO A 103 1.43 -1.21 -17.42
CA PRO A 103 0.39 -2.01 -18.03
C PRO A 103 -0.99 -1.58 -17.52
N ARG A 104 -2.00 -1.59 -18.38
CA ARG A 104 -3.40 -1.25 -18.05
C ARG A 104 -4.30 -2.47 -17.82
N GLY A 105 -3.73 -3.67 -17.82
CA GLY A 105 -4.44 -4.92 -17.61
C GLY A 105 -3.50 -6.13 -17.60
N TRP A 106 -4.04 -7.30 -17.26
CA TRP A 106 -3.29 -8.55 -17.10
C TRP A 106 -2.55 -8.97 -18.38
N ASP A 107 -3.21 -8.96 -19.53
CA ASP A 107 -2.59 -9.37 -20.80
C ASP A 107 -1.34 -8.55 -21.13
N GLN A 108 -1.43 -7.23 -20.93
CA GLN A 108 -0.30 -6.34 -21.15
C GLN A 108 0.79 -6.56 -20.09
N ALA A 109 0.43 -6.74 -18.83
CA ALA A 109 1.40 -6.98 -17.75
C ALA A 109 2.19 -8.29 -18.00
N LEU A 110 1.51 -9.36 -18.38
CA LEU A 110 2.12 -10.66 -18.67
C LEU A 110 2.95 -10.65 -19.96
N ALA A 111 2.55 -9.85 -20.96
CA ALA A 111 3.37 -9.62 -22.14
C ALA A 111 4.64 -8.81 -21.83
N MET A 112 4.56 -7.85 -20.92
CA MET A 112 5.70 -7.02 -20.48
C MET A 112 6.68 -7.78 -19.56
N LEU A 113 6.20 -8.76 -18.80
CA LEU A 113 7.02 -9.62 -17.95
C LEU A 113 6.73 -11.11 -18.22
N PRO A 114 7.24 -11.65 -19.34
CA PRO A 114 7.13 -13.08 -19.63
C PRO A 114 7.78 -13.91 -18.53
N GLY A 115 7.07 -14.93 -18.04
CA GLY A 115 7.56 -15.80 -16.96
C GLY A 115 7.29 -15.28 -15.54
N ALA A 116 6.52 -14.18 -15.39
CA ALA A 116 5.94 -13.82 -14.10
C ALA A 116 5.20 -15.03 -13.48
N ASN A 117 5.45 -15.28 -12.20
CA ASN A 117 4.86 -16.42 -11.48
C ASN A 117 4.18 -16.01 -10.17
N LEU A 118 4.21 -14.73 -9.80
CA LEU A 118 3.65 -14.20 -8.56
C LEU A 118 3.01 -12.84 -8.83
N ALA A 119 1.82 -12.63 -8.28
CA ALA A 119 1.16 -11.33 -8.20
C ALA A 119 1.11 -10.85 -6.74
N MET A 120 1.48 -9.60 -6.52
CA MET A 120 1.28 -8.92 -5.23
C MET A 120 0.08 -7.98 -5.35
N VAL A 121 -0.92 -8.16 -4.51
CA VAL A 121 -2.16 -7.36 -4.49
C VAL A 121 -2.19 -6.51 -3.22
N SER A 122 -2.14 -5.19 -3.40
CA SER A 122 -2.10 -4.18 -2.31
C SER A 122 -3.19 -3.11 -2.43
N VAL A 123 -4.28 -3.38 -3.15
CA VAL A 123 -5.42 -2.45 -3.32
C VAL A 123 -6.40 -2.49 -2.14
N ALA A 124 -7.41 -1.63 -2.12
CA ALA A 124 -8.49 -1.70 -1.12
C ALA A 124 -9.17 -3.08 -1.11
N GLY A 125 -9.41 -3.62 0.09
CA GLY A 125 -9.91 -4.98 0.32
C GLY A 125 -11.13 -5.38 -0.51
N ARG A 126 -12.08 -4.45 -0.68
CA ARG A 126 -13.29 -4.64 -1.51
C ARG A 126 -13.01 -5.06 -2.97
N TYR A 127 -11.83 -4.76 -3.50
CA TYR A 127 -11.40 -5.16 -4.84
C TYR A 127 -10.36 -6.28 -4.85
N ALA A 128 -9.68 -6.51 -3.72
CA ALA A 128 -8.50 -7.36 -3.66
C ALA A 128 -8.81 -8.83 -3.97
N GLY A 129 -9.91 -9.38 -3.43
CA GLY A 129 -10.30 -10.77 -3.68
C GLY A 129 -10.57 -11.07 -5.16
N GLY A 130 -11.26 -10.16 -5.87
CA GLY A 130 -11.52 -10.32 -7.31
C GLY A 130 -10.23 -10.28 -8.15
N LEU A 131 -9.32 -9.36 -7.84
CA LEU A 131 -8.03 -9.26 -8.53
C LEU A 131 -7.12 -10.46 -8.22
N ALA A 132 -7.18 -11.01 -7.00
CA ALA A 132 -6.47 -12.22 -6.62
C ALA A 132 -6.94 -13.43 -7.43
N LEU A 133 -8.26 -13.59 -7.59
CA LEU A 133 -8.81 -14.66 -8.41
C LEU A 133 -8.39 -14.53 -9.87
N GLN A 134 -8.39 -13.31 -10.42
CA GLN A 134 -7.89 -13.06 -11.77
C GLN A 134 -6.42 -13.45 -11.91
N ALA A 135 -5.57 -13.12 -10.94
CA ALA A 135 -4.16 -13.52 -10.94
C ALA A 135 -4.00 -15.05 -10.94
N LEU A 136 -4.76 -15.75 -10.09
CA LEU A 136 -4.76 -17.22 -10.03
C LEU A 136 -5.22 -17.85 -11.35
N GLN A 137 -6.21 -17.25 -12.02
CA GLN A 137 -6.67 -17.69 -13.35
C GLN A 137 -5.59 -17.54 -14.43
N GLN A 138 -4.66 -16.61 -14.26
CA GLN A 138 -3.48 -16.45 -15.12
C GLN A 138 -2.32 -17.38 -14.74
N GLY A 139 -2.50 -18.26 -13.73
CA GLY A 139 -1.46 -19.19 -13.29
C GLY A 139 -0.42 -18.59 -12.34
N LEU A 140 -0.69 -17.42 -11.76
CA LEU A 140 0.22 -16.76 -10.82
C LEU A 140 -0.05 -17.21 -9.38
N HIS A 141 0.99 -17.38 -8.57
CA HIS A 141 0.87 -17.34 -7.12
C HIS A 141 0.40 -15.94 -6.68
N VAL A 142 -0.19 -15.83 -5.48
CA VAL A 142 -0.67 -14.54 -4.97
C VAL A 142 -0.12 -14.25 -3.58
N MET A 143 0.43 -13.05 -3.41
CA MET A 143 0.59 -12.40 -2.11
C MET A 143 -0.50 -11.32 -1.98
N LEU A 144 -1.35 -11.50 -1.00
CA LEU A 144 -2.49 -10.63 -0.70
C LEU A 144 -2.13 -9.77 0.51
N PHE A 145 -1.44 -8.66 0.23
CA PHE A 145 -1.11 -7.64 1.23
C PHE A 145 -2.37 -6.93 1.72
N SER A 146 -3.35 -6.74 0.83
CA SER A 146 -4.63 -6.15 1.16
C SER A 146 -5.32 -6.84 2.33
N ASP A 147 -5.71 -6.05 3.31
CA ASP A 147 -6.64 -6.43 4.38
C ASP A 147 -8.11 -6.21 3.93
N ASN A 148 -9.08 -6.60 4.76
CA ASN A 148 -10.52 -6.41 4.57
C ASN A 148 -11.08 -7.17 3.36
N VAL A 149 -10.56 -8.39 3.15
CA VAL A 149 -11.14 -9.37 2.24
C VAL A 149 -12.03 -10.31 3.04
N PRO A 150 -13.29 -10.56 2.64
CA PRO A 150 -14.18 -11.45 3.37
C PRO A 150 -13.58 -12.85 3.53
N LEU A 151 -13.77 -13.46 4.71
CA LEU A 151 -13.26 -14.80 5.02
C LEU A 151 -13.69 -15.86 3.99
N GLU A 152 -14.93 -15.77 3.50
CA GLU A 152 -15.43 -16.67 2.45
C GLU A 152 -14.59 -16.56 1.16
N GLN A 153 -14.23 -15.34 0.75
CA GLN A 153 -13.37 -15.13 -0.41
C GLN A 153 -11.95 -15.65 -0.17
N GLU A 154 -11.39 -15.46 1.02
CA GLU A 154 -10.09 -16.06 1.38
C GLU A 154 -10.12 -17.59 1.21
N ILE A 155 -11.14 -18.23 1.77
CA ILE A 155 -11.31 -19.69 1.70
C ILE A 155 -11.41 -20.14 0.24
N ASP A 156 -12.22 -19.46 -0.57
CA ASP A 156 -12.42 -19.79 -1.98
C ASP A 156 -11.13 -19.61 -2.78
N LEU A 157 -10.39 -18.53 -2.56
CA LEU A 157 -9.09 -18.27 -3.20
C LEU A 157 -8.07 -19.36 -2.86
N LYS A 158 -7.94 -19.73 -1.58
CA LYS A 158 -7.01 -20.76 -1.13
C LYS A 158 -7.37 -22.15 -1.67
N ARG A 159 -8.66 -22.48 -1.72
CA ARG A 159 -9.14 -23.73 -2.36
C ARG A 159 -8.84 -23.75 -3.86
N TYR A 160 -9.20 -22.68 -4.57
CA TYR A 160 -8.94 -22.55 -6.00
C TYR A 160 -7.45 -22.72 -6.34
N ALA A 161 -6.58 -22.09 -5.54
CA ALA A 161 -5.13 -22.18 -5.69
C ALA A 161 -4.61 -23.60 -5.41
N ALA A 162 -5.05 -24.24 -4.32
CA ALA A 162 -4.63 -25.58 -3.95
C ALA A 162 -4.95 -26.62 -5.04
N GLU A 163 -6.15 -26.55 -5.64
CA GLU A 163 -6.55 -27.41 -6.77
C GLU A 163 -5.64 -27.29 -8.00
N ARG A 164 -4.91 -26.18 -8.12
CA ARG A 164 -4.06 -25.84 -9.28
C ARG A 164 -2.56 -25.83 -8.95
N GLY A 165 -2.18 -26.24 -7.74
CA GLY A 165 -0.79 -26.20 -7.29
C GLY A 165 -0.23 -24.78 -7.12
N LEU A 166 -1.10 -23.79 -6.93
CA LEU A 166 -0.73 -22.40 -6.66
C LEU A 166 -0.75 -22.11 -5.16
N LEU A 167 -0.22 -20.95 -4.79
CA LEU A 167 -0.08 -20.50 -3.40
C LEU A 167 -0.78 -19.15 -3.25
N VAL A 168 -1.55 -18.98 -2.18
CA VAL A 168 -2.13 -17.70 -1.77
C VAL A 168 -1.65 -17.40 -0.35
N MET A 169 -0.90 -16.30 -0.18
CA MET A 169 -0.47 -15.78 1.11
C MET A 169 -1.34 -14.58 1.46
N GLY A 170 -2.17 -14.67 2.50
CA GLY A 170 -3.07 -13.59 2.93
C GLY A 170 -4.55 -14.00 2.94
N PRO A 171 -5.51 -13.04 3.06
CA PRO A 171 -5.33 -11.58 3.13
C PRO A 171 -4.52 -11.11 4.34
N ASP A 172 -4.22 -9.81 4.40
CA ASP A 172 -3.42 -9.19 5.47
C ASP A 172 -2.02 -9.81 5.62
N CYS A 173 -1.44 -10.25 4.49
CA CYS A 173 -0.06 -10.73 4.47
C CYS A 173 0.90 -9.54 4.41
N GLY A 174 1.22 -8.97 5.59
CA GLY A 174 2.04 -7.77 5.69
C GLY A 174 3.53 -7.94 5.33
N THR A 175 4.07 -9.16 5.33
CA THR A 175 5.50 -9.39 5.03
C THR A 175 5.71 -10.77 4.43
N ALA A 176 6.54 -10.84 3.39
CA ALA A 176 7.02 -12.10 2.82
C ALA A 176 8.42 -11.94 2.20
N ILE A 177 9.26 -12.95 2.38
CA ILE A 177 10.59 -13.06 1.77
C ILE A 177 10.64 -14.39 1.01
N ILE A 178 10.73 -14.35 -0.30
CA ILE A 178 10.77 -15.54 -1.16
C ILE A 178 12.10 -15.56 -1.91
N ASN A 179 12.88 -16.62 -1.75
CA ASN A 179 14.19 -16.77 -2.38
C ASN A 179 15.12 -15.54 -2.16
N GLY A 180 15.08 -14.98 -0.94
CA GLY A 180 15.84 -13.78 -0.57
C GLY A 180 15.28 -12.45 -1.11
N ALA A 181 14.22 -12.47 -1.91
CA ALA A 181 13.56 -11.25 -2.40
C ALA A 181 12.50 -10.77 -1.40
N PRO A 182 12.58 -9.52 -0.89
CA PRO A 182 11.54 -8.92 -0.08
C PRO A 182 10.37 -8.50 -0.99
N LEU A 183 9.14 -8.82 -0.57
CA LEU A 183 7.93 -8.49 -1.34
C LEU A 183 7.19 -7.27 -0.77
N ALA A 184 7.03 -7.21 0.56
CA ALA A 184 6.51 -6.08 1.31
C ALA A 184 7.34 -5.88 2.58
#